data_AF-A0A7J9W661-F1
#
_entry.id   AF-A0A7J9W661-F1
#
_cell.length_a   1.000
_cell.length_b   1.000
_cell.length_c   1.000
_cell.angle_alpha   90.00
_cell.angle_beta   90.00
_cell.angle_gamma   90.00
#
_symmetry.space_group_name_H-M   'P 1'
#
loop_
_entity.id
_entity.type
_entity.pdbx_description
1 polymer ?
#
loop_
_entity_poly.entity_id
_entity_poly.type
_entity_poly.pdbx_seq_one_letter_code
_entity_poly.pdbx_strand_id
1 'polypeptide(L)'
;MTAVPQEFDWAMVRQRYQPGMRLASLRGDTYLEVVEVDDDRLCLRQRLWRDCLTRQDLETAVSLLRDGIVTGTAMEFAEGLRRQLSGGPYVRTDCSRIPNMTAVVLKDLGYLDGA
;
A
#
# COMPACT_ATOMS: atom_id res chain seq x y z
N MET A 1 14.19 -8.20 3.71
CA MET A 1 12.84 -7.93 4.25
C MET A 1 12.95 -7.48 5.69
N THR A 2 12.23 -6.43 6.06
CA THR A 2 12.03 -6.00 7.45
C THR A 2 10.95 -6.88 8.10
N ALA A 3 11.08 -7.17 9.40
CA ALA A 3 10.01 -7.86 10.13
C ALA A 3 8.72 -7.04 10.10
N VAL A 4 7.58 -7.69 9.84
CA VAL A 4 6.27 -7.04 9.86
C VAL A 4 5.93 -6.69 11.31
N PRO A 5 5.62 -5.43 11.63
CA PRO A 5 5.44 -5.01 13.01
C PRO A 5 4.12 -5.53 13.60
N GLN A 6 4.07 -5.65 14.93
CA GLN A 6 2.84 -6.01 15.65
C GLN A 6 1.78 -4.90 15.52
N GLU A 7 2.21 -3.64 15.61
CA GLU A 7 1.39 -2.44 15.40
C GLU A 7 1.98 -1.59 14.27
N PHE A 8 1.13 -1.05 13.40
CA PHE A 8 1.58 -0.21 12.30
C PHE A 8 1.72 1.25 12.75
N ASP A 9 2.93 1.78 12.68
CA ASP A 9 3.22 3.16 13.08
C ASP A 9 2.98 4.14 11.93
N TRP A 10 1.87 4.88 11.98
CA TRP A 10 1.56 5.93 11.03
C TRP A 10 2.54 7.11 11.10
N ALA A 11 3.18 7.36 12.25
CA ALA A 11 4.17 8.43 12.36
C ALA A 11 5.37 8.17 11.45
N MET A 12 5.78 6.91 11.29
CA MET A 12 6.80 6.51 10.32
C MET A 12 6.38 6.87 8.89
N VAL A 13 5.11 6.65 8.51
CA VAL A 13 4.59 7.00 7.18
C VAL A 13 4.73 8.50 6.92
N ARG A 14 4.30 9.33 7.87
CA ARG A 14 4.42 10.81 7.77
C ARG A 14 5.87 11.28 7.74
N GLN A 15 6.76 10.61 8.48
CA GLN A 15 8.19 10.95 8.48
C GLN A 15 8.87 10.54 7.17
N ARG A 16 8.51 9.38 6.63
CA ARG A 16 9.15 8.81 5.44
C ARG A 16 8.71 9.49 4.16
N TYR A 17 7.42 9.78 4.01
CA TYR A 17 6.86 10.31 2.78
C TYR A 17 6.74 11.83 2.80
N GLN A 18 7.05 12.47 1.68
CA GLN A 18 6.94 13.90 1.46
C GLN A 18 6.38 14.16 0.06
N PRO A 19 5.58 15.22 -0.14
CA PRO A 19 5.11 15.61 -1.47
C PRO A 19 6.25 15.70 -2.50
N GLY A 20 6.03 15.16 -3.69
CA GLY A 20 7.01 15.09 -4.78
C GLY A 20 7.92 13.85 -4.76
N MET A 21 7.95 13.07 -3.67
CA MET A 21 8.69 11.80 -3.65
C MET A 21 8.14 10.82 -4.68
N ARG A 22 9.04 10.04 -5.29
CA ARG A 22 8.70 9.03 -6.30
C ARG A 22 8.93 7.62 -5.76
N LEU A 23 7.90 6.79 -5.86
CA LEU A 23 7.92 5.38 -5.49
C LEU A 23 7.92 4.54 -6.76
N ALA A 24 8.81 3.55 -6.83
CA ALA A 24 8.82 2.61 -7.95
C ALA A 24 7.48 1.86 -8.00
N SER A 25 6.87 1.80 -9.18
CA SER A 25 5.65 1.00 -9.39
C SER A 25 5.92 -0.49 -9.18
N LEU A 26 4.84 -1.28 -9.07
CA LEU A 26 4.97 -2.74 -8.95
C LEU A 26 5.62 -3.38 -10.18
N ARG A 27 5.45 -2.78 -11.37
CA ARG A 27 5.93 -3.34 -12.64
C ARG A 27 6.37 -2.25 -13.61
N GLY A 28 7.53 -2.49 -14.24
CA GLY A 28 8.11 -1.63 -15.26
C GLY A 28 8.74 -0.35 -14.69
N ASP A 29 9.13 0.55 -15.58
CA ASP A 29 9.96 1.72 -15.24
C ASP A 29 9.14 2.97 -14.87
N THR A 30 7.90 2.77 -14.41
CA THR A 30 7.02 3.88 -13.99
C THR A 30 7.07 4.10 -12.48
N TYR A 31 6.65 5.28 -12.05
CA TYR A 31 6.62 5.69 -10.65
C TYR A 31 5.25 6.22 -10.25
N LEU A 32 4.94 6.09 -8.96
CA LEU A 32 3.89 6.82 -8.28
C LEU A 32 4.54 8.03 -7.58
N GLU A 33 3.88 9.18 -7.62
CA GLU A 33 4.33 10.38 -6.92
C GLU A 33 3.49 10.59 -5.66
N VAL A 34 4.13 10.85 -4.53
CA VAL A 34 3.45 11.30 -3.31
C VAL A 34 2.93 12.71 -3.55
N VAL A 35 1.63 12.89 -3.42
CA VAL A 35 0.98 14.20 -3.58
C VAL A 35 0.80 14.88 -2.24
N GLU A 36 0.36 14.10 -1.24
CA GLU A 36 -0.07 14.60 0.06
C GLU A 36 0.09 13.48 1.08
N VAL A 37 0.51 13.83 2.27
CA VAL A 37 0.48 12.96 3.45
C VAL A 37 0.05 13.81 4.63
N ASP A 38 -0.95 13.34 5.35
CA ASP A 38 -1.51 14.00 6.53
C ASP A 38 -1.69 13.01 7.68
N ASP A 39 -2.51 13.37 8.67
CA ASP A 39 -2.75 12.57 9.86
C ASP A 39 -3.51 11.27 9.58
N ASP A 40 -4.25 11.19 8.49
CA ASP A 40 -5.18 10.08 8.20
C ASP A 40 -4.99 9.44 6.82
N ARG A 41 -4.27 10.07 5.88
CA ARG A 41 -4.12 9.56 4.51
C ARG A 41 -2.79 9.88 3.84
N LEU A 42 -2.43 9.03 2.89
CA LEU A 42 -1.33 9.17 1.95
C LEU A 42 -1.89 9.13 0.53
N CYS A 43 -1.83 10.25 -0.19
CA CYS A 43 -2.32 10.35 -1.55
C CYS A 43 -1.18 10.19 -2.56
N LEU A 44 -1.40 9.31 -3.53
CA LEU A 44 -0.46 9.01 -4.60
C LEU A 44 -1.07 9.37 -5.95
N ARG A 45 -0.21 9.74 -6.90
CA ARG A 45 -0.57 10.08 -8.28
C ARG A 45 0.25 9.25 -9.27
N GLN A 46 -0.40 8.88 -10.36
CA GLN A 46 0.25 8.54 -11.62
C GLN A 46 -0.38 9.38 -12.74
N ARG A 47 0.20 9.40 -13.95
CA ARG A 47 -0.17 10.33 -15.04
C ARG A 47 -1.68 10.52 -15.27
N LEU A 48 -2.47 9.47 -15.14
CA LEU A 48 -3.91 9.47 -15.47
C LEU A 48 -4.83 9.34 -14.24
N TRP A 49 -4.29 9.24 -13.03
CA TRP A 49 -5.11 9.01 -11.84
C TRP A 49 -4.44 9.49 -10.56
N ARG A 50 -5.26 9.82 -9.56
CA ARG A 50 -4.88 10.12 -8.18
C ARG A 50 -5.81 9.32 -7.27
N ASP A 51 -5.27 8.74 -6.22
CA ASP A 51 -6.04 8.03 -5.20
C ASP A 51 -5.32 8.14 -3.84
N CYS A 52 -5.98 7.79 -2.74
CA CYS A 52 -5.41 7.91 -1.40
C CYS A 52 -5.56 6.60 -0.61
N LEU A 53 -4.51 6.24 0.13
CA LEU A 53 -4.56 5.23 1.18
C LEU A 53 -4.91 5.92 2.48
N THR A 54 -5.92 5.43 3.18
CA THR A 54 -6.14 5.83 4.56
C THR A 54 -5.17 5.10 5.49
N ARG A 55 -5.01 5.62 6.71
CA ARG A 55 -4.33 4.92 7.80
C ARG A 55 -4.88 3.51 8.00
N GLN A 56 -6.22 3.37 8.01
CA GLN A 56 -6.88 2.09 8.18
C GLN A 56 -6.59 1.11 7.03
N ASP A 57 -6.45 1.59 5.79
CA ASP A 57 -6.11 0.72 4.65
C ASP A 57 -4.72 0.07 4.86
N LEU A 58 -3.73 0.84 5.33
CA LEU A 58 -2.39 0.32 5.59
C LEU A 58 -2.36 -0.57 6.84
N GLU A 59 -3.04 -0.20 7.92
CA GLU A 59 -3.15 -1.02 9.14
C GLU A 59 -3.78 -2.39 8.82
N THR A 60 -4.86 -2.39 8.06
CA THR A 60 -5.54 -3.63 7.63
C THR A 60 -4.62 -4.48 6.76
N ALA A 61 -3.92 -3.88 5.80
CA ALA A 61 -3.00 -4.60 4.94
C ALA A 61 -1.82 -5.21 5.70
N VAL A 62 -1.25 -4.49 6.66
CA VAL A 62 -0.19 -4.99 7.54
C VAL A 62 -0.70 -6.13 8.43
N SER A 63 -1.94 -6.04 8.93
CA SER A 63 -2.57 -7.15 9.65
C SER A 63 -2.67 -8.40 8.78
N LEU A 64 -3.22 -8.27 7.57
CA LEU A 64 -3.37 -9.39 6.63
C LEU A 64 -2.03 -10.03 6.26
N LEU A 65 -0.98 -9.21 6.12
CA LEU A 65 0.38 -9.67 5.87
C LEU A 65 0.96 -10.43 7.06
N ARG A 66 0.87 -9.84 8.26
CA ARG A 66 1.36 -10.41 9.51
C ARG A 66 0.68 -11.73 9.85
N ASP A 67 -0.63 -11.80 9.65
CA ASP A 67 -1.44 -12.97 9.98
C ASP A 67 -1.33 -14.08 8.90
N GLY A 68 -0.52 -13.85 7.86
CA GLY A 68 -0.27 -14.83 6.79
C GLY A 68 -1.45 -15.04 5.84
N ILE A 69 -2.47 -14.18 5.89
CA ILE A 69 -3.68 -14.28 5.07
C ILE A 69 -3.39 -13.84 3.63
N VAL A 70 -2.55 -12.80 3.47
CA VAL A 70 -2.07 -12.33 2.17
C VAL A 70 -0.54 -12.25 2.23
N THR A 71 0.15 -13.04 1.42
CA THR A 71 1.62 -13.18 1.44
C THR A 71 2.21 -13.12 0.04
N GLY A 72 3.54 -13.17 -0.05
CA GLY A 72 4.29 -13.28 -1.31
C GLY A 72 4.98 -11.97 -1.70
N THR A 73 5.33 -11.88 -2.98
CA THR A 73 5.89 -10.67 -3.60
C THR A 73 4.88 -9.52 -3.56
N ALA A 74 5.32 -8.28 -3.77
CA ALA A 74 4.42 -7.13 -3.83
C ALA A 74 3.29 -7.30 -4.88
N MET A 75 3.55 -7.98 -6.00
CA MET A 75 2.49 -8.25 -7.00
C MET A 75 1.48 -9.27 -6.49
N GLU A 76 1.93 -10.38 -5.91
CA GLU A 76 1.04 -11.42 -5.35
C GLU A 76 0.21 -10.86 -4.19
N PHE A 77 0.82 -10.01 -3.36
CA PHE A 77 0.14 -9.31 -2.28
C PHE A 77 -0.97 -8.40 -2.80
N ALA A 78 -0.71 -7.58 -3.83
CA ALA A 78 -1.72 -6.71 -4.43
C ALA A 78 -2.93 -7.51 -4.93
N GLU A 79 -2.71 -8.65 -5.57
CA GLU A 79 -3.79 -9.52 -6.05
C GLU A 79 -4.55 -10.20 -4.90
N GLY A 80 -3.85 -10.64 -3.86
CA GLY A 80 -4.49 -11.21 -2.67
C GLY A 80 -5.33 -10.19 -1.92
N LEU A 81 -4.83 -8.97 -1.75
CA LEU A 81 -5.58 -7.88 -1.14
C LEU A 81 -6.81 -7.50 -1.98
N ARG A 82 -6.71 -7.48 -3.32
CA ARG A 82 -7.86 -7.28 -4.20
C ARG A 82 -8.96 -8.32 -3.95
N ARG A 83 -8.60 -9.59 -3.76
CA ARG A 83 -9.59 -10.65 -3.43
C ARG A 83 -10.27 -10.39 -2.08
N GLN A 84 -9.52 -9.95 -1.07
CA GLN A 84 -10.08 -9.60 0.24
C GLN A 84 -11.03 -8.39 0.16
N LEU A 85 -10.72 -7.40 -0.67
CA LEU A 85 -11.55 -6.21 -0.87
C LEU A 85 -12.72 -6.42 -1.84
N SER A 86 -12.69 -7.41 -2.73
CA SER A 86 -13.80 -7.63 -3.68
C SER A 86 -14.79 -8.71 -3.26
N GLY A 87 -14.39 -9.65 -2.41
CA GLY A 87 -15.26 -10.74 -1.95
C GLY A 87 -14.95 -11.29 -0.56
N GLY A 88 -13.99 -10.70 0.15
CA GLY A 88 -13.67 -11.05 1.53
C GLY A 88 -14.48 -10.23 2.54
N PRO A 89 -14.13 -10.25 3.84
CA PRO A 89 -14.86 -9.54 4.88
C PRO A 89 -14.73 -8.00 4.80
N TYR A 90 -13.86 -7.49 3.92
CA TYR A 90 -13.57 -6.06 3.75
C TYR A 90 -14.08 -5.53 2.40
N VAL A 91 -15.28 -5.95 1.97
CA VAL A 91 -15.79 -5.63 0.62
C VAL A 91 -15.86 -4.12 0.36
N ARG A 92 -15.21 -3.69 -0.72
CA ARG A 92 -15.32 -2.37 -1.33
C ARG A 92 -15.67 -2.54 -2.80
N THR A 93 -16.71 -1.84 -3.24
CA THR A 93 -17.25 -1.94 -4.63
C THR A 93 -16.72 -0.84 -5.54
N ASP A 94 -15.73 -0.07 -5.10
CA ASP A 94 -15.10 0.98 -5.90
C ASP A 94 -13.99 0.40 -6.81
N CYS A 95 -13.82 0.99 -7.99
CA CYS A 95 -12.70 0.69 -8.89
C CYS A 95 -11.40 1.34 -8.39
N SER A 96 -11.06 1.09 -7.13
CA SER A 96 -9.95 1.73 -6.43
C SER A 96 -8.59 1.17 -6.84
N ARG A 97 -7.55 2.01 -6.73
CA ARG A 97 -6.14 1.61 -6.89
C ARG A 97 -5.49 1.16 -5.58
N ILE A 98 -6.25 1.11 -4.48
CA ILE A 98 -5.77 0.72 -3.14
C ILE A 98 -4.92 -0.55 -3.15
N PRO A 99 -5.32 -1.69 -3.73
CA PRO A 99 -4.49 -2.90 -3.67
C PRO A 99 -3.07 -2.70 -4.21
N ASN A 100 -2.95 -1.99 -5.33
CA ASN A 100 -1.67 -1.74 -5.97
C ASN A 100 -0.85 -0.69 -5.19
N MET A 101 -1.50 0.37 -4.72
CA MET A 101 -0.84 1.42 -3.95
C MET A 101 -0.32 0.92 -2.62
N THR A 102 -1.14 0.14 -1.90
CA THR A 102 -0.74 -0.50 -0.65
C THR A 102 0.49 -1.37 -0.86
N ALA A 103 0.50 -2.22 -1.90
CA ALA A 103 1.65 -3.06 -2.19
C ALA A 103 2.92 -2.24 -2.52
N VAL A 104 2.79 -1.13 -3.26
CA VAL A 104 3.93 -0.21 -3.52
C VAL A 104 4.48 0.36 -2.20
N VAL A 105 3.60 0.85 -1.33
CA VAL A 105 3.98 1.46 -0.05
C VAL A 105 4.61 0.42 0.87
N LEU A 106 4.02 -0.76 1.03
CA LEU A 106 4.57 -1.83 1.88
C LEU A 106 5.89 -2.38 1.33
N LYS A 107 6.07 -2.45 0.01
CA LYS A 107 7.36 -2.77 -0.62
C LYS A 107 8.40 -1.70 -0.31
N ASP A 108 8.05 -0.43 -0.46
CA ASP A 108 8.96 0.68 -0.19
C ASP A 108 9.35 0.77 1.30
N LEU A 109 8.43 0.43 2.21
CA LEU A 109 8.70 0.27 3.65
C LEU A 109 9.53 -0.98 3.98
N GLY A 110 9.75 -1.87 3.01
CA GLY A 110 10.55 -3.08 3.16
C GLY A 110 9.81 -4.29 3.75
N TYR A 111 8.48 -4.22 3.85
CA TYR A 111 7.65 -5.33 4.35
C TYR A 111 7.33 -6.37 3.25
N LEU A 112 7.41 -5.98 1.99
CA LEU A 112 7.21 -6.87 0.84
C LEU A 112 8.46 -6.88 -0.03
N ASP A 113 8.76 -8.03 -0.61
CA ASP A 113 9.79 -8.14 -1.64
C ASP A 113 9.34 -7.52 -2.97
N GLY A 114 10.33 -7.10 -3.75
CA GLY A 114 10.12 -6.80 -5.16
C GLY A 114 9.66 -8.04 -5.94
N ALA A 115 9.04 -7.78 -7.10
CA ALA A 115 8.81 -8.82 -8.10
C ALA A 115 10.15 -9.35 -8.64
#